data_AF-A0A919C423-F1
#
_entry.id   AF-A0A919C423-F1
#
_cell.length_a   1.000
_cell.length_b   1.000
_cell.length_c   1.000
_cell.angle_alpha   90.00
_cell.angle_beta   90.00
_cell.angle_gamma   90.00
#
_symmetry.space_group_name_H-M   'P 1'
#
loop_
_entity.id
_entity.type
_entity.pdbx_description
1 polymer ?
#
loop_
_entity_poly.entity_id
_entity_poly.type
_entity_poly.pdbx_seq_one_letter_code
_entity_poly.pdbx_strand_id
1 'polypeptide(L)'
;MTLSVELLPESTVRDVIGVLVRLIESAGALIIFIGAVWAFVQFVTAGVRGRGKVAGFNRIRLSLGRFLVLGLEFQLAGDVLRTAVAPSFAEIGQLAAIAAIRTVLNYFLGREIAEERAEIERGETASAHDSKGLPT
;
A
#
# COMPACT_ATOMS: atom_id res chain seq x y z
N MET A 1 8.92 24.50 40.88
CA MET A 1 9.41 23.45 39.95
C MET A 1 8.53 23.41 38.69
N THR A 2 8.28 24.56 38.06
CA THR A 2 7.37 24.69 36.90
C THR A 2 8.00 25.47 35.73
N LEU A 3 9.26 25.88 35.83
CA LEU A 3 9.94 26.77 34.89
C LEU A 3 10.80 26.06 33.82
N SER A 4 10.84 24.72 33.83
CA SER A 4 11.62 23.94 32.85
C SER A 4 10.87 23.67 31.55
N VAL A 5 9.56 23.94 31.49
CA VAL A 5 8.72 23.70 30.29
C VAL A 5 8.81 24.85 29.28
N GLU A 6 9.28 26.04 29.69
CA GLU A 6 9.50 27.21 28.81
C GLU A 6 10.83 27.17 28.02
N LEU A 7 11.67 26.15 28.20
CA LEU A 7 13.05 26.12 27.68
C LEU A 7 13.32 25.14 26.53
N LEU A 8 12.29 24.51 25.95
CA LEU A 8 12.46 23.88 24.64
C LEU A 8 12.07 24.90 23.56
N PRO A 9 13.04 25.43 22.79
CA PRO A 9 12.72 26.23 21.62
C PRO A 9 11.74 25.45 20.74
N GLU A 10 10.67 26.09 20.26
CA GLU A 10 9.73 25.41 19.34
C GLU A 10 10.41 24.86 18.08
N SER A 11 11.60 25.39 17.72
CA SER A 11 12.46 24.84 16.68
C SER A 11 13.01 23.46 17.03
N THR A 12 13.47 23.24 18.27
CA THR A 12 13.99 21.93 18.72
C THR A 12 12.91 20.86 18.68
N VAL A 13 11.67 21.21 19.08
CA VAL A 13 10.54 20.27 19.03
C VAL A 13 10.21 19.90 17.57
N ARG A 14 10.18 20.89 16.66
CA ARG A 14 9.97 20.64 15.22
C ARG A 14 11.09 19.80 14.60
N ASP A 15 12.35 20.07 14.92
CA ASP A 15 13.49 19.31 14.39
C ASP A 15 13.48 17.87 14.87
N VAL A 16 13.24 17.64 16.16
CA VAL A 16 13.14 16.29 16.75
C VAL A 16 12.01 15.52 16.09
N ILE A 17 10.83 16.12 15.95
CA ILE A 17 9.70 15.43 15.32
C ILE A 17 9.97 15.19 13.84
N GLY A 18 10.60 16.13 13.13
CA GLY A 18 10.99 15.94 11.73
C GLY A 18 12.00 14.79 11.53
N VAL A 19 12.87 14.53 12.50
CA VAL A 19 13.75 13.35 12.51
C VAL A 19 12.93 12.08 12.79
N LEU A 20 12.02 12.11 13.77
CA LEU A 20 11.16 10.96 14.09
C LEU A 20 10.26 10.57 12.92
N VAL A 21 9.62 11.53 12.24
CA VAL A 21 8.82 11.27 11.02
C VAL A 21 9.67 10.55 9.98
N ARG A 22 10.86 11.08 9.67
CA ARG A 22 11.76 10.47 8.67
C ARG A 22 12.18 9.06 9.05
N LEU A 23 12.46 8.79 10.33
CA LEU A 23 12.81 7.45 10.80
C LEU A 23 11.64 6.48 10.68
N ILE A 24 10.45 6.91 11.08
CA ILE A 24 9.22 6.09 11.02
C ILE A 24 8.86 5.78 9.55
N GLU A 25 8.87 6.79 8.68
CA GLU A 25 8.60 6.62 7.24
C GLU A 25 9.63 5.69 6.59
N SER A 26 10.92 5.85 6.92
CA SER A 26 11.99 5.00 6.41
C SER A 26 11.83 3.55 6.86
N ALA A 27 11.44 3.34 8.13
CA ALA A 27 11.15 2.00 8.64
C ALA A 27 9.96 1.36 7.90
N GLY A 28 8.85 2.10 7.70
CA GLY A 28 7.71 1.63 6.93
C GLY A 28 8.07 1.29 5.49
N ALA A 29 8.85 2.15 4.82
CA ALA A 29 9.35 1.90 3.46
C ALA A 29 10.24 0.66 3.39
N LEU A 30 11.12 0.46 4.37
CA LEU A 30 12.00 -0.72 4.45
C LEU A 30 11.19 -2.01 4.64
N ILE A 31 10.17 -2.00 5.50
CA ILE A 31 9.27 -3.14 5.71
C ILE A 31 8.57 -3.53 4.40
N ILE A 32 8.02 -2.55 3.68
CA ILE A 32 7.38 -2.75 2.38
C ILE A 32 8.38 -3.34 1.37
N PHE A 33 9.57 -2.75 1.31
CA PHE A 33 10.62 -3.17 0.38
C PHE A 33 11.05 -4.63 0.64
N ILE A 34 11.29 -4.99 1.90
CA ILE A 34 11.64 -6.38 2.28
C ILE A 34 10.52 -7.34 1.87
N GLY A 35 9.26 -7.00 2.17
CA GLY A 35 8.11 -7.82 1.79
C GLY A 35 7.99 -8.01 0.28
N ALA A 36 8.20 -6.94 -0.49
CA ALA A 36 8.16 -6.96 -1.95
C ALA A 36 9.28 -7.81 -2.55
N VAL A 37 10.52 -7.64 -2.09
CA VAL A 37 11.67 -8.46 -2.54
C VAL A 37 11.44 -9.93 -2.22
N TRP A 38 10.99 -10.23 -0.99
CA TRP A 38 10.68 -11.60 -0.59
C TRP A 38 9.59 -12.22 -1.47
N ALA A 39 8.51 -11.49 -1.72
CA ALA A 39 7.40 -11.97 -2.55
C ALA A 39 7.82 -12.20 -4.01
N PHE A 40 8.64 -11.30 -4.56
CA PHE A 40 9.18 -11.41 -5.90
C PHE A 40 10.07 -12.65 -6.07
N VAL A 41 11.01 -12.88 -5.15
CA VAL A 41 11.87 -14.08 -5.17
C VAL A 41 11.03 -15.36 -5.12
N GLN A 42 10.02 -15.41 -4.25
CA GLN A 42 9.15 -16.58 -4.15
C GLN A 42 8.28 -16.79 -5.39
N PHE A 43 7.81 -15.70 -5.99
CA PHE A 43 7.05 -15.76 -7.23
C PHE A 43 7.88 -16.32 -8.38
N VAL A 44 9.09 -15.79 -8.59
CA VAL A 44 10.01 -16.25 -9.65
C VAL A 44 10.40 -17.71 -9.44
N THR A 45 10.78 -18.08 -8.22
CA THR A 45 11.18 -19.47 -7.94
C THR A 45 10.03 -20.47 -8.06
N ALA A 46 8.79 -20.06 -7.77
CA ALA A 46 7.59 -20.88 -7.99
C ALA A 46 7.26 -21.04 -9.48
N GLY A 47 7.40 -19.96 -10.27
CA GLY A 47 7.19 -19.99 -11.72
C GLY A 47 8.21 -20.87 -12.46
N VAL A 48 9.50 -20.75 -12.11
CA VAL A 48 10.58 -21.54 -12.74
C VAL A 48 10.49 -23.02 -12.41
N ARG A 49 9.94 -23.40 -11.24
CA ARG A 49 9.80 -24.82 -10.83
C ARG A 49 8.57 -25.54 -11.40
N GLY A 50 7.75 -24.88 -12.22
CA GLY A 50 6.63 -25.50 -12.94
C GLY A 50 5.52 -26.12 -12.06
N ARG A 51 5.57 -25.95 -10.73
CA ARG A 51 4.56 -26.49 -9.81
C ARG A 51 3.45 -25.47 -9.63
N GLY A 52 2.57 -25.42 -10.62
CA GLY A 52 1.27 -24.77 -10.53
C GLY A 52 0.47 -25.34 -9.36
N LYS A 53 0.44 -24.60 -8.25
CA LYS A 53 -0.63 -24.70 -7.25
C LYS A 53 -1.04 -23.28 -6.89
N VAL A 54 -2.25 -22.91 -7.29
CA VAL A 54 -2.94 -21.66 -6.95
C VAL A 54 -2.81 -21.33 -5.45
N ALA A 55 -2.73 -22.35 -4.59
CA ALA A 55 -2.49 -22.23 -3.15
C ALA A 55 -1.14 -21.55 -2.78
N GLY A 56 -0.07 -21.77 -3.55
CA GLY A 56 1.24 -21.16 -3.29
C GLY A 56 1.26 -19.66 -3.59
N PHE A 57 0.59 -19.26 -4.67
CA PHE A 57 0.46 -17.85 -5.05
C PHE A 57 -0.37 -17.06 -4.03
N ASN A 58 -1.48 -17.63 -3.56
CA ASN A 58 -2.30 -17.00 -2.52
C ASN A 58 -1.49 -16.76 -1.23
N ARG A 59 -0.62 -17.70 -0.84
CA ARG A 59 0.23 -17.56 0.35
C ARG A 59 1.28 -16.46 0.20
N ILE A 60 1.89 -16.32 -0.99
CA ILE A 60 2.82 -15.23 -1.29
C ILE A 60 2.09 -13.88 -1.20
N ARG A 61 0.91 -13.78 -1.83
CA ARG A 61 0.08 -12.56 -1.82
C ARG A 61 -0.36 -12.16 -0.41
N LEU A 62 -0.83 -13.12 0.40
CA LEU A 62 -1.22 -12.89 1.79
C LEU A 62 -0.04 -12.40 2.64
N SER A 63 1.15 -12.98 2.43
CA SER A 63 2.35 -12.58 3.18
C SER A 63 2.81 -11.19 2.76
N LEU A 64 2.84 -10.88 1.46
CA LEU A 64 3.10 -9.53 0.95
C LEU A 64 2.10 -8.52 1.53
N GLY A 65 0.81 -8.86 1.56
CA GLY A 65 -0.23 -8.03 2.15
C GLY A 65 0.06 -7.67 3.61
N ARG A 66 0.60 -8.58 4.41
CA ARG A 66 1.00 -8.30 5.81
C ARG A 66 2.13 -7.28 5.91
N PHE A 67 3.15 -7.39 5.05
CA PHE A 67 4.23 -6.40 5.00
C PHE A 67 3.72 -5.03 4.55
N LEU A 68 2.81 -4.99 3.57
CA LEU A 68 2.20 -3.74 3.10
C LEU A 68 1.39 -3.08 4.20
N VAL A 69 0.52 -3.82 4.89
CA VAL A 69 -0.29 -3.30 6.00
C VAL A 69 0.61 -2.75 7.10
N LEU A 70 1.61 -3.51 7.53
CA LEU A 70 2.53 -3.06 8.58
C LEU A 70 3.29 -1.79 8.16
N GLY A 71 3.82 -1.75 6.94
CA GLY A 71 4.52 -0.55 6.46
C GLY A 71 3.60 0.67 6.35
N LEU A 72 2.33 0.47 5.99
CA LEU A 72 1.32 1.53 5.95
C LEU A 72 0.95 2.03 7.35
N GLU A 73 0.91 1.16 8.37
CA GLU A 73 0.71 1.58 9.77
C GLU A 73 1.84 2.51 10.23
N PHE A 74 3.08 2.21 9.86
CA PHE A 74 4.22 3.11 10.12
C PHE A 74 4.10 4.43 9.35
N GLN A 75 3.78 4.40 8.05
CA GLN A 75 3.59 5.64 7.28
C GLN A 75 2.47 6.51 7.87
N LEU A 76 1.34 5.90 8.26
CA LEU A 76 0.25 6.59 8.92
C LEU A 76 0.70 7.21 10.26
N ALA A 77 1.54 6.51 11.05
CA ALA A 77 2.09 7.07 12.27
C ALA A 77 2.97 8.31 11.99
N GLY A 78 3.75 8.30 10.91
CA GLY A 78 4.50 9.47 10.43
C GLY A 78 3.60 10.65 10.07
N ASP A 79 2.50 10.39 9.35
CA ASP A 79 1.51 11.40 8.97
C ASP A 79 0.81 12.01 10.20
N VAL A 80 0.41 11.19 11.17
CA VAL A 80 -0.15 11.65 12.44
C VAL A 80 0.85 12.53 13.20
N LEU A 81 2.12 12.10 13.28
CA LEU A 81 3.17 12.89 13.97
C LEU A 81 3.40 14.25 13.28
N ARG A 82 3.35 14.29 11.95
CA ARG A 82 3.51 15.52 11.14
C ARG A 82 2.38 16.52 11.38
N THR A 83 1.14 16.03 11.49
CA THR A 83 -0.03 16.88 11.76
C THR A 83 -0.05 17.44 13.19
N ALA A 84 0.69 16.84 14.13
CA ALA A 84 0.69 17.24 15.54
C ALA A 84 1.53 18.51 15.86
N VAL A 85 2.45 18.95 14.98
CA VAL A 85 3.46 20.00 15.33
C VAL A 85 3.24 21.38 14.69
N ALA A 86 1.98 21.69 14.36
CA ALA A 86 1.57 22.88 13.61
C ALA A 86 2.09 22.84 12.14
N PRO A 87 1.24 22.45 11.20
CA PRO A 87 1.68 22.23 9.83
C PRO A 87 1.88 23.57 9.12
N SER A 88 2.99 23.72 8.41
CA SER A 88 3.09 24.82 7.44
C SER A 88 2.10 24.56 6.30
N PHE A 89 1.44 25.60 5.76
CA PHE A 89 0.52 25.44 4.63
C PHE A 89 1.17 24.71 3.43
N ALA A 90 2.49 24.83 3.27
CA ALA A 90 3.26 24.13 2.24
C ALA A 90 3.32 22.60 2.48
N GLU A 91 3.51 22.15 3.72
CA GLU A 91 3.53 20.72 4.07
C GLU A 91 2.13 20.10 3.96
N ILE A 92 1.08 20.81 4.38
CA ILE A 92 -0.30 20.39 4.14
C ILE A 92 -0.55 20.24 2.64
N GLY A 93 -0.11 21.21 1.84
CA GLY A 93 -0.25 21.20 0.38
C GLY A 93 0.45 19.99 -0.26
N GLN A 94 1.67 19.66 0.15
CA GLN A 94 2.38 18.47 -0.34
C GLN A 94 1.66 17.17 0.04
N LEU A 95 1.22 17.04 1.29
CA LEU A 95 0.53 15.84 1.75
C LEU A 95 -0.81 15.66 1.00
N ALA A 96 -1.57 16.74 0.84
CA ALA A 96 -2.82 16.75 0.09
C ALA A 96 -2.61 16.37 -1.38
N ALA A 97 -1.54 16.86 -2.01
CA ALA A 97 -1.19 16.50 -3.39
C ALA A 97 -0.87 15.01 -3.54
N ILE A 98 -0.05 14.44 -2.64
CA ILE A 98 0.30 13.02 -2.66
C ILE A 98 -0.96 12.16 -2.44
N ALA A 99 -1.80 12.52 -1.47
CA ALA A 99 -3.05 11.83 -1.19
C ALA A 99 -4.03 11.88 -2.38
N ALA A 100 -4.14 13.03 -3.04
CA ALA A 100 -4.98 13.20 -4.23
C ALA A 100 -4.49 12.31 -5.39
N ILE A 101 -3.19 12.34 -5.69
CA ILE A 101 -2.59 11.48 -6.73
C ILE A 101 -2.84 10.01 -6.43
N ARG A 102 -2.59 9.56 -5.19
CA ARG A 102 -2.84 8.19 -4.76
C ARG A 102 -4.31 7.79 -4.95
N THR A 103 -5.23 8.68 -4.62
CA THR A 103 -6.68 8.45 -4.76
C THR A 103 -7.07 8.30 -6.24
N VAL A 104 -6.62 9.21 -7.08
CA VAL A 104 -6.92 9.19 -8.52
C VAL A 104 -6.36 7.95 -9.20
N LEU A 105 -5.09 7.62 -8.93
CA LEU A 105 -4.46 6.43 -9.50
C LEU A 105 -5.15 5.13 -9.05
N ASN A 106 -5.39 4.97 -7.74
CA ASN A 106 -6.07 3.79 -7.21
C ASN A 106 -7.51 3.67 -7.75
N TYR A 107 -8.20 4.79 -7.94
CA TYR A 107 -9.54 4.80 -8.52
C TYR A 107 -9.53 4.29 -9.97
N PHE A 108 -8.65 4.82 -10.83
CA PHE A 108 -8.57 4.39 -12.22
C PHE A 108 -8.18 2.92 -12.35
N LEU A 109 -7.15 2.49 -11.62
CA LEU A 109 -6.73 1.07 -11.59
C LEU A 109 -7.85 0.15 -11.11
N GLY A 110 -8.57 0.53 -10.06
CA GLY A 110 -9.70 -0.24 -9.55
C GLY A 110 -10.84 -0.36 -10.58
N ARG A 111 -11.08 0.71 -11.36
CA ARG A 111 -12.09 0.71 -12.42
C ARG A 111 -11.71 -0.20 -13.58
N GLU A 112 -10.47 -0.11 -14.06
CA GLU A 112 -9.96 -0.91 -15.17
C GLU A 112 -9.99 -2.41 -14.83
N ILE A 113 -9.57 -2.79 -13.62
CA ILE A 113 -9.65 -4.18 -13.15
C ILE A 113 -11.11 -4.68 -13.05
N ALA A 114 -12.04 -3.82 -12.65
CA ALA A 114 -13.45 -4.18 -12.56
C ALA A 114 -14.08 -4.40 -13.94
N GLU A 115 -13.70 -3.58 -14.92
CA GLU A 115 -14.13 -3.72 -16.32
C GLU A 115 -13.64 -5.03 -16.93
N GLU A 116 -12.35 -5.34 -16.76
CA GLU A 116 -11.74 -6.57 -17.28
C GLU A 116 -12.39 -7.83 -16.66
N ARG A 117 -12.69 -7.82 -15.36
CA ARG A 117 -13.42 -8.93 -14.70
C ARG A 117 -14.82 -9.13 -15.25
N ALA A 118 -15.56 -8.05 -15.49
CA ALA A 118 -16.91 -8.12 -16.02
C ALA A 118 -16.94 -8.61 -17.49
N GLU A 119 -15.87 -8.39 -18.24
CA GLU A 119 -15.72 -8.95 -19.59
C GLU A 119 -15.48 -10.47 -19.56
N ILE A 120 -14.61 -10.94 -18.66
CA ILE A 120 -14.34 -12.37 -18.47
C ILE A 120 -15.60 -13.14 -18.06
N GLU A 121 -16.37 -12.64 -17.08
CA GLU A 121 -17.62 -13.29 -16.62
C GLU A 121 -18.69 -13.37 -17.73
N ARG A 122 -18.78 -12.35 -18.59
CA ARG A 122 -19.68 -12.36 -19.75
C ARG A 122 -19.22 -13.35 -20.83
N GLY A 123 -17.92 -13.51 -21.02
CA GLY A 123 -17.36 -14.54 -21.92
C GLY A 123 -17.67 -15.97 -21.46
N GLU A 124 -17.53 -16.25 -20.16
CA GLU A 124 -17.81 -17.59 -19.59
C GLU A 124 -19.29 -17.96 -19.68
N THR A 125 -20.20 -17.01 -19.39
CA THR A 125 -21.65 -17.24 -19.45
C THR A 125 -22.18 -17.42 -20.88
N ALA A 126 -21.62 -16.70 -21.86
CA ALA A 126 -21.97 -16.89 -23.27
C ALA A 126 -21.49 -18.26 -23.81
N SER A 127 -20.29 -18.69 -23.43
CA SER A 127 -19.73 -19.98 -23.87
C SER A 127 -20.42 -21.19 -23.23
N ALA A 128 -20.91 -21.06 -21.99
CA ALA A 128 -21.68 -22.10 -21.30
C ALA A 128 -23.11 -22.29 -21.84
N HIS A 129 -23.70 -21.27 -22.47
CA HIS A 129 -25.03 -21.35 -23.07
C HIS A 129 -25.02 -22.05 -24.44
N ASP A 130 -23.99 -21.81 -25.25
CA ASP A 130 -23.82 -22.41 -26.57
C ASP A 130 -23.61 -23.94 -26.50
N SER A 131 -22.92 -24.43 -25.47
CA SER A 131 -22.68 -25.88 -25.28
C SER A 131 -23.93 -26.70 -24.92
N LYS A 132 -25.05 -26.06 -24.54
CA LYS A 132 -26.26 -26.73 -24.07
C LYS A 132 -27.36 -26.83 -25.13
N GLY A 133 -27.11 -26.27 -26.33
CA GLY A 133 -28.06 -26.17 -27.43
C GLY A 133 -27.94 -27.24 -28.51
N LEU A 134 -27.12 -28.29 -28.35
CA LEU A 134 -27.03 -29.36 -29.36
C LEU A 134 -28.25 -30.30 -29.23
N PRO A 135 -29.16 -30.34 -30.23
CA PRO A 135 -30.23 -31.33 -30.24
C PRO A 135 -29.64 -32.72 -30.49
N THR A 136 -29.91 -33.67 -29.59
CA THR A 136 -29.82 -35.11 -29.85
C THR A 136 -31.11 -35.61 -30.49
#